data_AF-A0A2E2BD80-F1
#
_entry.id   AF-A0A2E2BD80-F1
#
_cell.length_a   1.000
_cell.length_b   1.000
_cell.length_c   1.000
_cell.angle_alpha   90.00
_cell.angle_beta   90.00
_cell.angle_gamma   90.00
#
_symmetry.space_group_name_H-M   'P 1'
#
loop_
_entity.id
_entity.type
_entity.pdbx_description
1 polymer ?
#
loop_
_entity_poly.entity_id
_entity_poly.type
_entity_poly.pdbx_seq_one_letter_code
_entity_poly.pdbx_strand_id
1 'polypeptide(L)'
;KSTDGGKTFASKHRGDKGVFDVQFSREGDNVGYAVGQEGLVLKSLDDGETWETLTVDSTANLLGVWSGEGEVVITGIRELLRSGDNGATFTGTTDVAIGRTWYQGVAAGVTESEMMSGQRKVTMREQTVYIVGHQGSIAQVLH
;
A
#
# COMPACT_ATOMS: atom_id res chain seq x y z
N LYS A 1 9.89 16.51 -1.47
CA LYS A 1 8.75 17.45 -1.47
C LYS A 1 9.08 18.70 -2.29
N SER A 2 8.11 19.23 -3.03
CA SER A 2 8.22 20.51 -3.74
C SER A 2 7.02 21.38 -3.34
N THR A 3 7.24 22.68 -3.20
CA THR A 3 6.19 23.69 -2.95
C THR A 3 6.10 24.72 -4.07
N ASP A 4 6.84 24.51 -5.16
CA ASP A 4 7.02 25.46 -6.25
C ASP A 4 6.70 24.86 -7.63
N GLY A 5 5.89 23.79 -7.65
CA GLY A 5 5.48 23.10 -8.87
C GLY A 5 6.58 22.23 -9.48
N GLY A 6 7.48 21.68 -8.66
CA GLY A 6 8.54 20.78 -9.10
C GLY A 6 9.80 21.47 -9.61
N LYS A 7 9.98 22.78 -9.32
CA LYS A 7 11.22 23.49 -9.71
C LYS A 7 12.36 23.17 -8.73
N THR A 8 12.03 23.02 -7.45
CA THR A 8 12.97 22.59 -6.42
C THR A 8 12.40 21.44 -5.60
N PHE A 9 13.31 20.63 -5.07
CA PHE A 9 12.98 19.43 -4.29
C PHE A 9 13.77 19.41 -2.98
N ALA A 10 13.06 19.25 -1.87
CA ALA A 10 13.65 18.93 -0.58
C ALA A 10 13.65 17.40 -0.37
N SER A 11 14.80 16.86 0.02
CA SER A 11 14.93 15.47 0.49
C SER A 11 14.27 15.36 1.87
N LYS A 12 13.41 14.35 2.05
CA LYS A 12 12.68 14.07 3.32
C LYS A 12 13.09 12.77 3.99
N HIS A 13 13.72 11.88 3.22
CA HIS A 13 14.31 10.64 3.72
C HIS A 13 15.56 10.33 2.90
N ARG A 14 16.55 9.72 3.55
CA ARG A 14 17.76 9.17 2.91
C ARG A 14 18.18 7.95 3.72
N GLY A 15 18.18 6.80 3.06
CA GLY A 15 18.70 5.54 3.58
C GLY A 15 19.50 4.81 2.50
N ASP A 16 20.07 3.66 2.86
CA ASP A 16 20.93 2.87 1.98
C ASP A 16 20.14 1.97 1.01
N LYS A 17 18.91 1.61 1.39
CA LYS A 17 18.01 0.77 0.59
C LYS A 17 17.23 1.62 -0.41
N GLY A 18 17.10 1.12 -1.64
CA GLY A 18 16.26 1.73 -2.68
C GLY A 18 14.77 1.67 -2.31
N VAL A 19 14.07 2.77 -2.54
CA VAL A 19 12.61 2.87 -2.46
C VAL A 19 12.04 2.74 -3.87
N PHE A 20 11.03 1.90 -4.05
CA PHE A 20 10.45 1.57 -5.35
C PHE A 20 9.06 2.14 -5.56
N ASP A 21 8.28 2.32 -4.49
CA ASP A 21 6.96 2.92 -4.56
C ASP A 21 6.62 3.71 -3.29
N VAL A 22 5.70 4.66 -3.42
CA VAL A 22 5.16 5.47 -2.32
C VAL A 22 3.70 5.80 -2.58
N GLN A 23 2.86 5.63 -1.56
CA GLN A 23 1.43 5.93 -1.62
C GLN A 23 0.98 6.60 -0.33
N PHE A 24 0.18 7.65 -0.49
CA PHE A 24 -0.51 8.30 0.63
C PHE A 24 -1.97 7.84 0.66
N SER A 25 -2.47 7.63 1.87
CA SER A 25 -3.87 7.33 2.12
C SER A 25 -4.75 8.41 1.52
N ARG A 26 -5.84 7.97 0.87
CA ARG A 26 -6.81 8.89 0.25
C ARG A 26 -7.85 9.41 1.25
N GLU A 27 -7.70 9.07 2.53
CA GLU A 27 -8.65 9.45 3.59
C GLU A 27 -8.36 10.84 4.18
N GLY A 28 -7.24 11.46 3.83
CA GLY A 28 -6.87 12.78 4.35
C GLY A 28 -6.32 12.75 5.78
N ASP A 29 -5.80 11.60 6.19
CA ASP A 29 -5.18 11.34 7.50
C ASP A 29 -3.67 11.68 7.55
N ASN A 30 -3.10 12.14 6.43
CA ASN A 30 -1.67 12.41 6.22
C ASN A 30 -0.76 11.18 6.33
N VAL A 31 -1.33 9.97 6.33
CA VAL A 31 -0.57 8.73 6.43
C VAL A 31 -0.01 8.36 5.06
N GLY A 32 1.28 8.04 5.03
CA GLY A 32 1.98 7.58 3.83
C GLY A 32 2.77 6.32 4.09
N TYR A 33 2.87 5.47 3.07
CA TYR A 33 3.71 4.29 3.07
C TYR A 33 4.65 4.32 1.87
N ALA A 34 5.90 3.91 2.09
CA ALA A 34 6.86 3.69 1.01
C ALA A 34 7.52 2.32 1.17
N VAL A 35 7.78 1.65 0.06
CA VAL A 35 8.30 0.28 0.06
C VAL A 35 9.49 0.13 -0.88
N GLY A 36 10.34 -0.86 -0.64
CA GLY A 36 11.55 -1.01 -1.43
C GLY A 36 12.34 -2.30 -1.23
N GLN A 37 13.66 -2.17 -1.37
CA GLN A 37 14.59 -3.29 -1.32
C GLN A 37 14.60 -4.00 0.04
N GLU A 38 14.85 -5.30 0.03
CA GLU A 38 15.16 -6.09 1.24
C GLU A 38 14.16 -5.85 2.39
N GLY A 39 12.87 -5.97 2.09
CA GLY A 39 11.78 -5.82 3.06
C GLY A 39 11.57 -4.41 3.58
N LEU A 40 12.11 -3.37 2.92
CA LEU A 40 11.94 -2.00 3.37
C LEU A 40 10.46 -1.59 3.33
N VAL A 41 9.91 -1.26 4.49
CA VAL A 41 8.62 -0.58 4.65
C VAL A 41 8.84 0.65 5.51
N LEU A 42 8.47 1.81 4.99
CA LEU A 42 8.49 3.10 5.69
C LEU A 42 7.07 3.59 5.87
N LYS A 43 6.81 4.24 7.01
CA LYS A 43 5.55 4.91 7.32
C LYS A 43 5.80 6.36 7.69
N SER A 44 4.94 7.24 7.20
CA SER A 44 4.82 8.63 7.63
C SER A 44 3.44 8.86 8.22
N LEU A 45 3.37 9.73 9.23
CA LEU A 45 2.13 10.19 9.86
C LEU A 45 1.91 11.70 9.66
N ASP A 46 2.75 12.33 8.83
CA ASP A 46 2.88 13.79 8.72
C ASP A 46 3.10 14.24 7.26
N ASP A 47 2.40 13.62 6.30
CA ASP A 47 2.46 13.99 4.88
C ASP A 47 3.89 13.88 4.29
N GLY A 48 4.65 12.88 4.76
CA GLY A 48 5.99 12.57 4.30
C GLY A 48 7.06 13.55 4.78
N GLU A 49 6.78 14.34 5.82
CA GLU A 49 7.77 15.19 6.46
C GLU A 49 8.81 14.37 7.23
N THR A 50 8.35 13.31 7.93
CA THR A 50 9.19 12.31 8.59
C THR A 50 8.76 10.89 8.21
N TRP A 51 9.70 9.94 8.31
CA TRP A 51 9.51 8.54 7.93
C TRP A 51 10.14 7.62 8.96
N GLU A 52 9.37 6.64 9.43
CA GLU A 52 9.81 5.59 10.34
C GLU A 52 9.81 4.23 9.64
N THR A 53 10.81 3.40 9.93
CA THR A 53 10.87 2.04 9.38
C THR A 53 9.94 1.11 10.15
N LEU A 54 9.04 0.43 9.44
CA LEU A 54 8.25 -0.67 9.98
C LEU A 54 9.02 -1.98 9.81
N THR A 55 9.01 -2.80 10.85
CA THR A 55 9.63 -4.14 10.78
C THR A 55 8.65 -5.12 10.17
N VAL A 56 9.09 -5.86 9.16
CA VAL A 56 8.34 -6.95 8.53
C VAL A 56 9.22 -8.19 8.42
N ASP A 57 8.61 -9.36 8.46
CA ASP A 57 9.30 -10.64 8.26
C ASP A 57 9.39 -10.97 6.77
N SER A 58 10.12 -10.14 6.02
CA SER A 58 10.39 -10.36 4.60
C SER A 58 11.74 -9.76 4.22
N THR A 59 12.44 -10.44 3.32
CA THR A 59 13.66 -9.92 2.67
C THR A 59 13.45 -9.69 1.18
N ALA A 60 12.20 -9.76 0.70
CA ALA A 60 11.88 -9.57 -0.70
C ALA A 60 12.08 -8.12 -1.14
N ASN A 61 12.22 -7.90 -2.45
CA ASN A 61 12.04 -6.57 -3.02
C ASN A 61 10.55 -6.28 -3.10
N LEU A 62 10.09 -5.28 -2.36
CA LEU A 62 8.70 -4.82 -2.30
C LEU A 62 8.51 -3.72 -3.34
N LEU A 63 7.61 -3.95 -4.29
CA LEU A 63 7.56 -3.24 -5.58
C LEU A 63 6.38 -2.28 -5.70
N GLY A 64 5.35 -2.42 -4.88
CA GLY A 64 4.20 -1.53 -4.87
C GLY A 64 3.47 -1.53 -3.54
N VAL A 65 2.82 -0.41 -3.23
CA VAL A 65 2.06 -0.25 -2.00
C VAL A 65 0.74 0.47 -2.22
N TRP A 66 -0.30 -0.04 -1.59
CA TRP A 66 -1.60 0.60 -1.50
C TRP A 66 -2.07 0.59 -0.03
N SER A 67 -2.69 1.69 0.39
CA SER A 67 -3.34 1.83 1.69
C SER A 67 -4.68 2.56 1.57
N GLY A 68 -5.61 2.20 2.46
CA GLY A 68 -6.95 2.78 2.61
C GLY A 68 -7.79 1.98 3.62
N GLU A 69 -8.71 2.64 4.31
CA GLU A 69 -9.61 2.07 5.32
C GLU A 69 -8.90 1.26 6.42
N GLY A 70 -7.68 1.68 6.79
CA GLY A 70 -6.84 1.00 7.75
C GLY A 70 -6.09 -0.22 7.22
N GLU A 71 -6.31 -0.60 5.96
CA GLU A 71 -5.58 -1.66 5.29
C GLU A 71 -4.31 -1.15 4.61
N VAL A 72 -3.31 -2.02 4.52
CA VAL A 72 -2.10 -1.83 3.72
C VAL A 72 -1.84 -3.11 2.94
N VAL A 73 -1.68 -3.01 1.63
CA VAL A 73 -1.32 -4.11 0.73
C VAL A 73 -0.02 -3.77 0.04
N ILE A 74 0.96 -4.67 0.15
CA ILE A 74 2.29 -4.51 -0.43
C ILE A 74 2.58 -5.69 -1.35
N THR A 75 2.90 -5.40 -2.61
CA THR A 75 3.32 -6.38 -3.60
C THR A 75 4.84 -6.48 -3.65
N GLY A 76 5.38 -7.64 -4.02
CA GLY A 76 6.82 -7.81 -4.21
C GLY A 76 7.19 -8.98 -5.10
N ILE A 77 8.50 -9.25 -5.18
CA ILE A 77 9.01 -10.45 -5.83
C ILE A 77 8.71 -11.65 -4.92
N ARG A 78 7.79 -12.51 -5.37
CA ARG A 78 7.31 -13.70 -4.67
C ARG A 78 6.69 -13.41 -3.30
N GLU A 79 6.18 -12.20 -3.13
CA GLU A 79 5.71 -11.70 -1.84
C GLU A 79 4.42 -10.89 -2.03
N LEU A 80 3.50 -11.05 -1.08
CA LEU A 80 2.37 -10.16 -0.86
C LEU A 80 2.16 -10.05 0.64
N LEU A 81 2.34 -8.85 1.19
CA LEU A 81 2.10 -8.55 2.59
C LEU A 81 0.80 -7.78 2.73
N ARG A 82 0.01 -8.10 3.75
CA ARG A 82 -1.20 -7.35 4.11
C ARG A 82 -1.18 -6.97 5.59
N SER A 83 -1.66 -5.78 5.88
CA SER A 83 -2.02 -5.31 7.21
C SER A 83 -3.48 -4.88 7.20
N GLY A 84 -4.21 -5.19 8.27
CA GLY A 84 -5.56 -4.65 8.54
C GLY A 84 -5.57 -3.69 9.73
N ASP A 85 -4.39 -3.24 10.18
CA ASP A 85 -4.19 -2.46 11.40
C ASP A 85 -3.23 -1.29 11.18
N ASN A 86 -3.31 -0.65 10.02
CA ASN A 86 -2.48 0.49 9.63
C ASN A 86 -0.98 0.21 9.69
N GLY A 87 -0.56 -0.99 9.28
CA GLY A 87 0.83 -1.41 9.26
C GLY A 87 1.43 -1.70 10.63
N ALA A 88 0.61 -1.87 11.69
CA ALA A 88 1.13 -2.29 12.98
C ALA A 88 1.60 -3.75 12.95
N THR A 89 0.88 -4.61 12.21
CA THR A 89 1.28 -5.98 11.91
C THR A 89 1.08 -6.29 10.43
N PHE A 90 1.93 -7.18 9.89
CA PHE A 90 1.83 -7.66 8.52
C PHE A 90 1.78 -9.18 8.50
N THR A 91 0.93 -9.72 7.62
CA THR A 91 0.85 -11.14 7.31
C THR A 91 1.20 -11.35 5.85
N GLY A 92 2.07 -12.32 5.59
CA GLY A 92 2.36 -12.80 4.23
C GLY A 92 1.26 -13.74 3.74
N THR A 93 1.05 -13.79 2.43
CA THR A 93 0.14 -14.76 1.82
C THR A 93 0.74 -16.16 1.75
N THR A 94 -0.10 -17.19 1.86
CA THR A 94 0.28 -18.59 1.59
C THR A 94 -0.08 -19.01 0.16
N ASP A 95 -0.55 -18.09 -0.68
CA ASP A 95 -0.93 -18.39 -2.05
C ASP A 95 0.31 -18.77 -2.89
N VAL A 96 0.32 -20.03 -3.34
CA VAL A 96 1.40 -20.61 -4.14
C VAL A 96 1.62 -19.92 -5.48
N ALA A 97 0.60 -19.26 -6.05
CA ALA A 97 0.73 -18.50 -7.29
C ALA A 97 1.53 -17.22 -7.05
N ILE A 98 1.30 -16.53 -5.92
CA ILE A 98 2.05 -15.35 -5.52
C ILE A 98 3.52 -15.71 -5.28
N GLY A 99 3.78 -16.76 -4.48
CA GLY A 99 5.14 -17.19 -4.11
C GLY A 99 6.04 -17.67 -5.27
N ARG A 100 5.49 -17.76 -6.49
CA ARG A 100 6.23 -18.21 -7.70
C ARG A 100 6.46 -17.11 -8.72
N THR A 101 5.88 -15.93 -8.51
CA THR A 101 5.91 -14.84 -9.49
C THR A 101 6.18 -13.50 -8.83
N TRP A 102 6.06 -12.39 -9.55
CA TRP A 102 6.15 -11.05 -8.95
C TRP A 102 4.97 -10.19 -9.38
N TYR A 103 4.53 -9.37 -8.44
CA TYR A 103 3.54 -8.32 -8.66
C TYR A 103 4.20 -6.97 -8.39
N GLN A 104 3.82 -5.96 -9.16
CA GLN A 104 4.37 -4.61 -9.08
C GLN A 104 3.27 -3.63 -8.73
N GLY A 105 2.36 -3.33 -9.67
CA GLY A 105 1.30 -2.36 -9.41
C GLY A 105 0.24 -2.91 -8.46
N VAL A 106 -0.27 -2.04 -7.59
CA VAL A 106 -1.41 -2.30 -6.73
C VAL A 106 -2.31 -1.06 -6.72
N ALA A 107 -3.62 -1.28 -6.82
CA ALA A 107 -4.61 -0.22 -6.76
C ALA A 107 -5.95 -0.77 -6.28
N ALA A 108 -6.80 0.08 -5.74
CA ALA A 108 -8.14 -0.31 -5.33
C ALA A 108 -9.23 0.41 -6.14
N GLY A 109 -10.27 -0.33 -6.50
CA GLY A 109 -11.56 0.23 -6.87
C GLY A 109 -12.42 0.42 -5.63
N VAL A 110 -13.18 1.52 -5.58
CA VAL A 110 -14.15 1.77 -4.51
C VAL A 110 -15.53 1.87 -5.14
N THR A 111 -16.46 1.09 -4.64
CA THR A 111 -17.88 1.16 -4.99
C THR A 111 -18.66 1.71 -3.82
N GLU A 112 -19.40 2.79 -4.05
CA GLU A 112 -20.34 3.33 -3.07
C GLU A 112 -21.76 2.86 -3.44
N SER A 113 -22.46 2.30 -2.47
CA SER A 113 -23.87 1.96 -2.62
C SER A 113 -24.69 2.60 -1.52
N GLU A 114 -25.90 3.02 -1.86
CA GLU A 114 -26.82 3.63 -0.92
C GLU A 114 -27.92 2.63 -0.58
N MET A 115 -28.10 2.37 0.70
CA MET A 115 -29.14 1.48 1.21
C MET A 115 -30.01 2.22 2.21
N MET A 116 -31.29 1.89 2.22
CA MET A 116 -32.22 2.37 3.24
C MET A 116 -32.23 1.38 4.41
N SER A 117 -31.86 1.87 5.59
CA SER A 117 -32.07 1.16 6.86
C SER A 117 -33.16 1.90 7.64
N GLY A 118 -34.42 1.46 7.46
CA GLY A 118 -35.59 2.18 7.92
C GLY A 118 -35.76 3.52 7.17
N GLN A 119 -35.86 4.63 7.89
CA GLN A 119 -35.92 5.99 7.32
C GLN A 119 -34.53 6.64 7.11
N ARG A 120 -33.44 5.94 7.47
CA ARG A 120 -32.08 6.46 7.31
C ARG A 120 -31.46 5.94 6.02
N LYS A 121 -30.87 6.87 5.27
CA LYS A 121 -29.96 6.57 4.17
C LYS A 121 -28.61 6.19 4.75
N VAL A 122 -28.10 5.02 4.39
CA VAL A 122 -26.79 4.51 4.77
C VAL A 122 -25.97 4.38 3.50
N THR A 123 -24.79 4.99 3.50
CA THR A 123 -23.81 4.79 2.43
C THR A 123 -22.88 3.66 2.85
N MET A 124 -22.81 2.61 2.04
CA MET A 124 -21.83 1.54 2.18
C MET A 124 -20.72 1.79 1.17
N ARG A 125 -19.48 1.66 1.62
CA ARG A 125 -18.30 1.64 0.77
C ARG A 125 -17.75 0.22 0.72
N GLU A 126 -17.46 -0.25 -0.47
CA GLU A 126 -16.79 -1.53 -0.69
C GLU A 126 -15.50 -1.26 -1.47
N GLN A 127 -14.40 -1.74 -0.91
CA GLN A 127 -13.06 -1.58 -1.44
C GLN A 127 -12.59 -2.91 -2.01
N THR A 128 -12.21 -2.90 -3.29
CA THR A 128 -11.61 -4.07 -3.94
C THR A 128 -10.19 -3.75 -4.39
N VAL A 129 -9.21 -4.47 -3.86
CA VAL A 129 -7.79 -4.30 -4.21
C VAL A 129 -7.42 -5.24 -5.36
N TYR A 130 -6.72 -4.69 -6.35
CA TYR A 130 -6.15 -5.42 -7.48
C TYR A 130 -4.64 -5.27 -7.51
N ILE A 131 -3.95 -6.35 -7.88
CA ILE A 131 -2.51 -6.41 -8.10
C ILE A 131 -2.22 -6.83 -9.53
N VAL A 132 -1.17 -6.26 -10.12
CA VAL A 132 -0.73 -6.57 -11.49
C VAL A 132 0.70 -7.06 -11.51
N GLY A 133 0.97 -8.04 -12.37
CA GLY A 133 2.25 -8.75 -12.31
C GLY A 133 2.65 -9.45 -13.60
N HIS A 134 3.67 -10.28 -13.44
CA HIS A 134 4.25 -11.08 -14.51
C HIS A 134 3.21 -11.88 -15.31
N GLN A 135 3.51 -12.17 -16.57
CA GLN A 135 2.60 -12.86 -17.52
C GLN A 135 1.27 -12.13 -17.78
N GLY A 136 1.21 -10.82 -17.52
CA GLY A 136 0.00 -10.03 -17.73
C GLY A 136 -1.10 -10.37 -16.73
N SER A 137 -0.73 -10.84 -15.53
CA SER A 137 -1.70 -11.18 -14.49
C SER A 137 -2.33 -9.92 -13.91
N ILE A 138 -3.65 -9.99 -13.69
CA ILE A 138 -4.42 -9.08 -12.86
C ILE A 138 -5.15 -9.98 -11.86
N ALA A 139 -4.88 -9.79 -10.58
CA ALA A 139 -5.50 -10.58 -9.51
C ALA A 139 -6.22 -9.64 -8.54
N GLN A 140 -7.40 -10.06 -8.09
CA GLN A 140 -8.08 -9.44 -6.96
C GLN A 140 -7.47 -10.00 -5.66
N VAL A 141 -7.16 -9.13 -4.70
CA VAL A 141 -6.77 -9.54 -3.35
C VAL A 141 -8.04 -9.89 -2.59
N LEU A 142 -8.14 -11.12 -2.12
CA LEU A 142 -9.28 -11.60 -1.33
C LEU A 142 -9.01 -11.40 0.17
N HIS A 143 -10.10 -11.21 0.93
CA HIS A 143 -10.04 -10.96 2.38
C HIS A 143 -9.70 -12.20 3.20
#